data_AF-A0ABD2MWZ0-F1
#
_entry.id   AF-A0ABD2MWZ0-F1
#
_cell.length_a   1.000
_cell.length_b   1.000
_cell.length_c   1.000
_cell.angle_alpha   90.00
_cell.angle_beta   90.00
_cell.angle_gamma   90.00
#
_symmetry.space_group_name_H-M   'P 1'
#
loop_
_entity.id
_entity.type
_entity.pdbx_description
1 polymer ?
#
loop_
_entity_poly.entity_id
_entity_poly.type
_entity_poly.pdbx_seq_one_letter_code
_entity_poly.pdbx_strand_id
1 'polypeptide(L)'
;MLSSKILAVLSAFVVIINGQDEKEEIRIFSKCAKENGFDLKDLRKQSDIKELSQPHLCTIKCTWEKRNHLKNGKIDIKAVQANQKFLSMMKDKEGFIKCMSAVDNVKACDDVKKILNCTEKFRMHIIEECVAEAKMDLKEFLRYAHPPGKEEKENIPENILCTEKCILEKRGFLEKDGTFVKDPAKYKQIQFQVKISEEFMKCLQAIKVDKCEDMKKVFACTKKYV
;
A
#
# COMPACT_ATOMS: atom_id res chain seq x y z
N MET A 1 9.43 13.08 3.36
CA MET A 1 9.79 12.13 4.44
C MET A 1 9.47 10.69 4.05
N LEU A 2 10.29 9.73 4.47
CA LEU A 2 10.14 8.29 4.16
C LEU A 2 8.86 7.61 4.69
N SER A 3 8.07 8.26 5.55
CA SER A 3 6.67 7.88 5.79
C SER A 3 5.87 7.89 4.49
N SER A 4 6.24 8.70 3.49
CA SER A 4 5.59 8.70 2.17
C SER A 4 5.97 7.50 1.36
N LYS A 5 7.19 6.98 1.54
CA LYS A 5 7.61 5.79 0.83
C LYS A 5 6.93 4.59 1.43
N ILE A 6 6.91 4.44 2.77
CA ILE A 6 6.24 3.30 3.41
C ILE A 6 4.71 3.41 3.36
N LEU A 7 4.13 4.61 3.50
CA LEU A 7 2.68 4.76 3.38
C LEU A 7 2.20 4.88 1.94
N ALA A 8 2.99 5.36 0.96
CA ALA A 8 2.67 5.20 -0.47
C ALA A 8 2.92 3.78 -0.95
N VAL A 9 3.81 3.04 -0.31
CA VAL A 9 3.86 1.58 -0.40
C VAL A 9 2.54 0.96 0.07
N LEU A 10 1.85 1.59 1.03
CA LEU A 10 0.59 1.12 1.61
C LEU A 10 -0.67 1.73 1.00
N SER A 11 -0.60 2.77 0.16
CA SER A 11 -1.73 3.38 -0.54
C SER A 11 -1.63 3.30 -2.07
N ALA A 12 -0.44 3.28 -2.68
CA ALA A 12 -0.26 3.48 -4.13
C ALA A 12 -0.02 2.21 -4.97
N PHE A 13 -0.13 1.00 -4.42
CA PHE A 13 -0.21 -0.22 -5.24
C PHE A 13 -1.48 -1.00 -4.94
N VAL A 14 -2.55 -0.59 -5.61
CA VAL A 14 -3.74 -1.37 -5.89
C VAL A 14 -3.47 -2.10 -7.21
N VAL A 15 -2.75 -3.22 -7.17
CA VAL A 15 -3.02 -4.31 -8.12
C VAL A 15 -2.74 -5.63 -7.40
N ILE A 16 -3.80 -6.19 -6.81
CA ILE A 16 -4.07 -7.61 -6.60
C ILE A 16 -2.83 -8.50 -6.77
N ILE A 17 -1.97 -8.58 -5.75
CA ILE A 17 -0.88 -9.56 -5.71
C ILE A 17 -1.55 -10.91 -5.51
N ASN A 18 -1.88 -11.62 -6.59
CA ASN A 18 -2.22 -13.04 -6.49
C ASN A 18 -1.09 -13.71 -5.71
N GLY A 19 -1.37 -14.84 -5.04
CA GLY A 19 -0.33 -15.65 -4.40
C GLY A 19 0.74 -16.23 -5.36
N GLN A 20 0.96 -15.61 -6.53
CA GLN A 20 2.01 -15.89 -7.50
C GLN A 20 3.30 -15.13 -7.17
N ASP A 21 4.40 -15.61 -7.77
CA ASP A 21 5.77 -15.12 -7.62
C ASP A 21 5.85 -13.60 -7.82
N GLU A 22 6.36 -12.91 -6.79
CA GLU A 22 6.63 -11.47 -6.77
C GLU A 22 7.41 -10.97 -8.00
N LYS A 23 8.28 -11.83 -8.57
CA LYS A 23 9.03 -11.50 -9.78
C LYS A 23 8.14 -11.37 -11.01
N GLU A 24 7.12 -12.21 -11.12
CA GLU A 24 6.18 -12.17 -12.25
C GLU A 24 5.28 -10.93 -12.16
N GLU A 25 4.89 -10.55 -10.95
CA GLU A 25 4.13 -9.35 -10.67
C GLU A 25 4.87 -8.08 -11.12
N ILE A 26 6.15 -7.96 -10.75
CA ILE A 26 7.03 -6.86 -11.17
C ILE A 26 7.23 -6.88 -12.69
N ARG A 27 7.39 -8.06 -13.29
CA ARG A 27 7.58 -8.21 -14.72
C ARG A 27 6.36 -7.74 -15.51
N ILE A 28 5.15 -8.16 -15.13
CA ILE A 28 3.90 -7.77 -15.78
C ILE A 28 3.71 -6.26 -15.68
N PHE A 29 3.86 -5.69 -14.48
CA PHE A 29 3.68 -4.25 -14.28
C PHE A 29 4.71 -3.43 -15.06
N SER A 30 6.00 -3.80 -15.00
CA SER A 30 7.08 -3.12 -15.73
C SER A 30 6.87 -3.17 -17.24
N LYS A 31 6.37 -4.30 -17.76
CA LYS A 31 6.02 -4.45 -19.17
C LYS A 31 4.87 -3.51 -19.55
N CYS A 32 3.79 -3.50 -18.78
CA CYS A 32 2.66 -2.60 -19.02
C CYS A 32 3.06 -1.12 -18.90
N ALA A 33 3.91 -0.76 -17.93
CA ALA A 33 4.40 0.60 -17.77
C ALA A 33 5.18 1.06 -19.01
N LYS A 34 6.08 0.21 -19.51
CA LYS A 34 6.84 0.47 -20.73
C LYS A 34 5.92 0.59 -21.96
N GLU A 35 4.94 -0.30 -22.11
CA GLU A 35 3.98 -0.29 -23.23
C GLU A 35 3.12 0.98 -23.26
N ASN A 36 2.85 1.58 -22.09
CA ASN A 36 1.99 2.76 -21.98
C ASN A 36 2.75 4.07 -21.75
N GLY A 37 4.09 4.05 -21.83
CA GLY A 37 4.93 5.24 -21.65
C GLY A 37 4.92 5.79 -20.21
N PHE A 38 4.65 4.93 -19.22
CA PHE A 38 4.68 5.31 -17.81
C PHE A 38 6.07 5.07 -17.20
N ASP A 39 6.69 6.14 -16.68
CA ASP A 39 7.95 6.02 -15.93
C ASP A 39 7.66 5.51 -14.50
N LEU A 40 8.23 4.34 -14.16
CA LEU A 40 8.12 3.77 -12.81
C LEU A 40 8.66 4.71 -11.72
N LYS A 41 9.51 5.68 -12.05
CA LYS A 41 9.97 6.71 -11.11
C LYS A 41 8.84 7.66 -10.69
N ASP A 42 7.80 7.80 -11.51
CA ASP A 42 6.66 8.69 -11.25
C ASP A 42 5.62 8.07 -10.31
N LEU A 43 5.67 6.76 -10.05
CA LEU A 43 4.88 6.11 -9.00
C LEU A 43 5.02 6.79 -7.64
N ARG A 44 6.20 7.36 -7.38
CA ARG A 44 6.53 8.02 -6.10
C ARG A 44 5.91 9.41 -5.97
N LYS A 45 5.41 9.98 -7.07
CA LYS A 45 4.89 11.35 -7.14
C LYS A 45 3.38 11.42 -7.02
N GLN A 46 2.67 10.29 -7.14
CA GLN A 46 1.21 10.27 -7.19
C GLN A 46 0.67 9.52 -5.96
N SER A 47 -0.09 10.24 -5.13
CA SER A 47 -0.69 9.72 -3.90
C SER A 47 -2.22 9.72 -3.91
N ASP A 48 -2.85 10.45 -4.84
CA ASP A 48 -4.29 10.53 -5.02
C ASP A 48 -4.70 9.88 -6.36
N ILE A 49 -5.75 9.04 -6.33
CA ILE A 49 -6.34 8.42 -7.52
C ILE A 49 -6.80 9.46 -8.55
N LYS A 50 -7.19 10.65 -8.10
CA LYS A 50 -7.62 11.77 -8.96
C LYS A 50 -6.46 12.39 -9.74
N GLU A 51 -5.24 12.24 -9.25
CA GLU A 51 -4.03 12.82 -9.84
C GLU A 51 -3.25 11.82 -10.70
N LEU A 52 -3.79 10.60 -10.91
CA LEU A 52 -3.16 9.61 -11.77
C LEU A 52 -3.19 10.06 -13.23
N SER A 53 -2.01 10.01 -13.86
CA SER A 53 -1.87 10.34 -15.27
C SER A 53 -2.48 9.27 -16.16
N GLN A 54 -2.82 9.63 -17.40
CA GLN A 54 -3.37 8.67 -18.36
C GLN A 54 -2.46 7.45 -18.61
N PRO A 55 -1.13 7.61 -18.80
CA PRO A 55 -0.20 6.48 -18.86
C PRO A 55 -0.28 5.54 -17.66
N HIS A 56 -0.48 6.07 -16.46
CA HIS A 56 -0.59 5.28 -15.24
C HIS A 56 -1.90 4.48 -15.21
N LEU A 57 -3.03 5.10 -15.52
CA LEU A 57 -4.34 4.42 -15.60
C LEU A 57 -4.33 3.29 -16.63
N CYS A 58 -3.70 3.51 -17.79
CA CYS A 58 -3.54 2.47 -18.81
C CYS A 58 -2.62 1.34 -18.36
N THR A 59 -1.55 1.66 -17.63
CA THR A 59 -0.65 0.65 -17.02
C THR A 59 -1.40 -0.25 -16.06
N ILE A 60 -2.26 0.31 -15.21
CA ILE A 60 -3.10 -0.46 -14.29
C ILE A 60 -4.07 -1.34 -15.09
N LYS A 61 -4.78 -0.78 -16.07
CA LYS A 61 -5.69 -1.56 -16.94
C LYS A 61 -4.99 -2.77 -17.58
N CYS A 62 -3.85 -2.53 -18.23
CA CYS A 62 -3.03 -3.56 -18.87
C CYS A 62 -2.62 -4.65 -17.88
N THR A 63 -2.26 -4.27 -16.65
CA THR A 63 -1.86 -5.23 -15.61
C THR A 63 -3.04 -6.12 -15.20
N TRP A 64 -4.23 -5.55 -15.04
CA TRP A 64 -5.45 -6.30 -14.74
C TRP A 64 -5.84 -7.26 -15.88
N GLU A 65 -5.71 -6.83 -17.13
CA GLU A 65 -5.96 -7.66 -18.31
C GLU A 65 -4.97 -8.83 -18.40
N LYS A 66 -3.66 -8.57 -18.22
CA LYS A 66 -2.62 -9.62 -18.26
C LYS A 66 -2.71 -10.63 -17.12
N ARG A 67 -3.32 -10.24 -16.00
CA ARG A 67 -3.61 -11.14 -14.86
C ARG A 67 -4.93 -11.88 -14.99
N ASN A 68 -5.67 -11.68 -16.08
CA ASN A 68 -7.02 -12.20 -16.27
C ASN A 68 -8.02 -11.74 -15.19
N HIS A 69 -7.72 -10.66 -14.46
CA HIS A 69 -8.68 -10.02 -13.54
C HIS A 69 -9.68 -9.15 -14.28
N LEU A 70 -9.34 -8.75 -15.51
CA LEU A 70 -10.20 -8.00 -16.41
C LEU A 70 -10.21 -8.67 -17.78
N LYS A 71 -11.38 -9.09 -18.26
CA LYS A 71 -11.54 -9.72 -19.57
C LYS A 71 -12.75 -9.13 -20.30
N ASN A 72 -12.53 -8.63 -21.50
CA ASN A 72 -13.56 -7.98 -22.32
C ASN A 72 -14.32 -6.88 -21.56
N GLY A 73 -13.59 -6.09 -20.75
CA GLY A 73 -14.16 -5.04 -19.91
C GLY A 73 -14.88 -5.53 -18.65
N LYS A 74 -14.98 -6.85 -18.40
CA LYS A 74 -15.61 -7.40 -17.19
C LYS A 74 -14.57 -7.88 -16.19
N ILE A 75 -14.78 -7.54 -14.93
CA ILE A 75 -13.93 -7.99 -13.83
C ILE A 75 -14.22 -9.47 -13.57
N ASP A 76 -13.17 -10.28 -13.50
CA ASP A 76 -13.27 -11.67 -13.05
C ASP A 76 -13.28 -11.70 -11.52
N ILE A 77 -14.48 -11.72 -10.95
CA ILE A 77 -14.68 -11.74 -9.50
C ILE A 77 -14.11 -13.01 -8.86
N LYS A 78 -14.10 -14.14 -9.56
CA LYS A 78 -13.50 -15.37 -9.02
C LYS A 78 -12.00 -15.20 -8.86
N ALA A 79 -11.34 -14.59 -9.84
CA ALA A 79 -9.91 -14.31 -9.76
C ALA A 79 -9.60 -13.28 -8.65
N VAL A 80 -10.45 -12.25 -8.46
CA VAL A 80 -10.34 -11.31 -7.32
C VAL A 80 -10.51 -12.05 -5.98
N GLN A 81 -11.48 -12.96 -5.87
CA GLN A 81 -11.74 -13.75 -4.67
C GLN A 81 -10.63 -14.77 -4.35
N ALA A 82 -9.97 -15.30 -5.38
CA ALA A 82 -8.83 -16.20 -5.22
C ALA A 82 -7.63 -15.50 -4.55
N ASN A 83 -7.59 -14.16 -4.56
CA ASN A 83 -6.54 -13.40 -3.89
C ASN A 83 -6.81 -13.24 -2.38
N GLN A 84 -6.64 -14.33 -1.64
CA GLN A 84 -6.81 -14.35 -0.19
C GLN A 84 -5.87 -13.39 0.54
N LYS A 85 -4.66 -13.15 0.01
CA LYS A 85 -3.66 -12.24 0.60
C LYS A 85 -4.10 -10.78 0.50
N PHE A 86 -4.71 -10.38 -0.61
CA PHE A 86 -5.23 -9.03 -0.77
C PHE A 86 -6.51 -8.82 0.05
N LEU A 87 -7.42 -9.80 0.02
CA LEU A 87 -8.65 -9.74 0.79
C LEU A 87 -8.41 -9.74 2.30
N SER A 88 -7.37 -10.41 2.81
CA SER A 88 -7.04 -10.36 4.24
C SER A 88 -6.66 -8.97 4.74
N MET A 89 -6.31 -8.04 3.84
CA MET A 89 -6.05 -6.63 4.18
C MET A 89 -7.33 -5.78 4.21
N MET A 90 -8.51 -6.37 4.04
CA MET A 90 -9.80 -5.68 4.03
C MET A 90 -10.66 -6.09 5.22
N LYS A 91 -11.27 -5.10 5.90
CA LYS A 91 -12.23 -5.32 6.99
C LYS A 91 -13.52 -5.94 6.48
N ASP A 92 -14.00 -5.42 5.36
CA ASP A 92 -15.25 -5.82 4.73
C ASP A 92 -14.96 -6.39 3.34
N LYS A 93 -14.59 -7.68 3.32
CA LYS A 93 -14.32 -8.42 2.08
C LYS A 93 -15.57 -8.53 1.23
N GLU A 94 -16.73 -8.76 1.84
CA GLU A 94 -18.00 -8.93 1.14
C GLU A 94 -18.45 -7.63 0.48
N GLY A 95 -18.35 -6.51 1.19
CA GLY A 95 -18.59 -5.17 0.65
C GLY A 95 -17.61 -4.82 -0.47
N PHE A 96 -16.33 -5.17 -0.35
CA PHE A 96 -15.37 -5.02 -1.44
C PHE A 96 -15.77 -5.83 -2.67
N ILE A 97 -16.08 -7.13 -2.52
CA ILE A 97 -16.49 -7.99 -3.63
C ILE A 97 -17.78 -7.48 -4.26
N LYS A 98 -18.74 -7.00 -3.46
CA LYS A 98 -19.99 -6.40 -3.94
C LYS A 98 -19.70 -5.12 -4.74
N CYS A 99 -18.78 -4.26 -4.27
CA CYS A 99 -18.35 -3.07 -5.00
C CYS A 99 -17.72 -3.45 -6.35
N MET A 100 -16.77 -4.39 -6.35
CA MET A 100 -16.10 -4.86 -7.55
C MET A 100 -17.07 -5.49 -8.54
N SER A 101 -18.06 -6.23 -8.06
CA SER A 101 -19.11 -6.86 -8.88
C SER A 101 -20.05 -5.83 -9.52
N ALA A 102 -20.20 -4.65 -8.90
CA ALA A 102 -20.98 -3.54 -9.43
C ALA A 102 -20.20 -2.67 -10.42
N VAL A 103 -18.87 -2.84 -10.53
CA VAL A 103 -18.08 -2.12 -11.54
C VAL A 103 -18.41 -2.68 -12.91
N ASP A 104 -19.09 -1.87 -13.70
CA ASP A 104 -19.46 -2.19 -15.06
C ASP A 104 -18.38 -1.76 -16.06
N ASN A 105 -18.11 -2.66 -17.00
CA ASN A 105 -17.50 -2.40 -18.30
C ASN A 105 -16.29 -1.43 -18.30
N VAL A 106 -15.11 -1.94 -17.94
CA VAL A 106 -13.83 -1.21 -17.94
C VAL A 106 -13.18 -1.31 -19.31
N LYS A 107 -13.52 -0.40 -20.24
CA LYS A 107 -13.00 -0.40 -21.63
C LYS A 107 -11.89 0.62 -21.82
N ALA A 108 -12.09 1.83 -21.33
CA ALA A 108 -11.08 2.89 -21.35
C ALA A 108 -10.14 2.76 -20.14
N CYS A 109 -8.95 3.35 -20.25
CA CYS A 109 -8.03 3.41 -19.12
C CYS A 109 -8.63 4.15 -17.92
N ASP A 110 -9.38 5.22 -18.16
CA ASP A 110 -10.06 5.99 -17.12
C ASP A 110 -11.10 5.19 -16.33
N ASP A 111 -11.71 4.16 -16.94
CA ASP A 111 -12.69 3.32 -16.26
C ASP A 111 -12.07 2.57 -15.07
N VAL A 112 -10.74 2.39 -15.06
CA VAL A 112 -10.00 1.81 -13.93
C VAL A 112 -10.16 2.62 -12.66
N LYS A 113 -10.48 3.93 -12.74
CA LYS A 113 -10.80 4.72 -11.55
C LYS A 113 -11.96 4.13 -10.75
N LYS A 114 -12.93 3.47 -11.41
CA LYS A 114 -14.02 2.76 -10.72
C LYS A 114 -13.48 1.63 -9.81
N ILE A 115 -12.52 0.85 -10.32
CA ILE A 115 -11.84 -0.21 -9.59
C ILE A 115 -11.03 0.36 -8.42
N LEU A 116 -10.28 1.44 -8.68
CA LEU A 116 -9.44 2.09 -7.68
C LEU A 116 -10.29 2.66 -6.53
N ASN A 117 -11.42 3.30 -6.85
CA ASN A 117 -12.36 3.81 -5.85
C ASN A 117 -12.93 2.69 -4.96
N CYS A 118 -13.30 1.54 -5.55
CA CYS A 118 -13.68 0.38 -4.74
C CYS A 118 -12.52 -0.03 -3.84
N THR A 119 -11.30 -0.12 -4.35
CA THR A 119 -10.18 -0.55 -3.51
C THR A 119 -9.87 0.44 -2.40
N GLU A 120 -9.81 1.73 -2.68
CA GLU A 120 -9.53 2.79 -1.69
C GLU A 120 -10.54 2.75 -0.55
N LYS A 121 -11.84 2.66 -0.88
CA LYS A 121 -12.94 2.61 0.09
C LYS A 121 -12.78 1.49 1.13
N PHE A 122 -12.26 0.33 0.74
CA PHE A 122 -12.14 -0.83 1.64
C PHE A 122 -10.72 -1.03 2.19
N ARG A 123 -9.71 -0.39 1.58
CA ARG A 123 -8.29 -0.48 1.97
C ARG A 123 -7.92 0.42 3.15
N MET A 124 -8.56 1.58 3.28
CA MET A 124 -8.14 2.61 4.25
C MET A 124 -8.61 2.37 5.68
N HIS A 125 -9.45 1.36 5.94
CA HIS A 125 -10.08 1.18 7.26
C HIS A 125 -9.09 1.10 8.44
N ILE A 126 -7.93 0.43 8.30
CA ILE A 126 -6.92 0.35 9.39
C ILE A 126 -6.36 1.75 9.66
N ILE A 127 -6.10 2.50 8.60
CA ILE A 127 -5.55 3.86 8.70
C ILE A 127 -6.62 4.79 9.31
N GLU A 128 -7.85 4.73 8.83
CA GLU A 128 -8.97 5.52 9.36
C GLU A 128 -9.21 5.22 10.86
N GLU A 129 -9.18 3.95 11.24
CA GLU A 129 -9.33 3.50 12.63
C GLU A 129 -8.18 4.01 13.50
N CYS A 130 -6.92 3.86 13.06
CA CYS A 130 -5.75 4.32 13.81
C CYS A 130 -5.65 5.84 13.90
N VAL A 131 -6.02 6.56 12.83
CA VAL A 131 -6.09 8.02 12.81
C VAL A 131 -7.16 8.51 13.79
N ALA A 132 -8.33 7.86 13.82
CA ALA A 132 -9.39 8.18 14.78
C ALA A 132 -8.96 7.88 16.23
N GLU A 133 -8.34 6.72 16.49
CA GLU A 133 -7.79 6.37 17.81
C GLU A 133 -6.72 7.38 18.28
N ALA A 134 -5.86 7.84 17.38
CA ALA A 134 -4.84 8.85 17.65
C ALA A 134 -5.37 10.29 17.68
N LYS A 135 -6.69 10.50 17.53
CA LYS A 135 -7.35 11.82 17.47
C LYS A 135 -6.74 12.75 16.42
N MET A 136 -6.40 12.18 15.27
CA MET A 136 -5.79 12.88 14.15
C MET A 136 -6.80 13.07 13.02
N ASP A 137 -6.61 14.11 12.20
CA ASP A 137 -7.35 14.23 10.94
C ASP A 137 -6.71 13.36 9.84
N LEU A 138 -7.53 12.64 9.07
CA LEU A 138 -7.04 11.75 8.02
C LEU A 138 -6.27 12.49 6.93
N LYS A 139 -6.71 13.69 6.53
CA LYS A 139 -5.98 14.47 5.52
C LYS A 139 -4.66 14.98 6.08
N GLU A 140 -4.61 15.34 7.35
CA GLU A 140 -3.36 15.71 8.03
C GLU A 140 -2.39 14.52 8.07
N PHE A 141 -2.85 13.34 8.47
CA PHE A 141 -2.05 12.11 8.45
C PHE A 141 -1.56 11.80 7.04
N LEU A 142 -2.45 11.86 6.04
CA LEU A 142 -2.08 11.61 4.64
C LEU A 142 -1.13 12.66 4.08
N ARG A 143 -1.20 13.93 4.48
CA ARG A 143 -0.20 14.97 4.10
C ARG A 143 1.13 14.73 4.79
N TYR A 144 1.12 14.23 6.02
CA TYR A 144 2.35 13.89 6.73
C TYR A 144 3.02 12.66 6.14
N ALA A 145 2.20 11.64 5.88
CA ALA A 145 2.58 10.46 5.16
C ALA A 145 3.10 10.87 3.79
N HIS A 146 2.37 11.64 3.00
CA HIS A 146 2.72 12.07 1.64
C HIS A 146 2.97 13.58 1.54
N PRO A 147 4.09 14.11 2.07
CA PRO A 147 4.36 15.52 1.97
C PRO A 147 4.58 15.90 0.50
N PRO A 148 3.98 17.01 0.02
CA PRO A 148 4.29 17.54 -1.29
C PRO A 148 5.78 17.95 -1.33
N GLY A 149 6.57 17.34 -2.22
CA GLY A 149 8.00 17.63 -2.37
C GLY A 149 8.93 16.81 -1.48
N LYS A 150 10.19 17.26 -1.34
CA LYS A 150 11.28 16.58 -0.61
C LYS A 150 11.49 17.11 0.81
N GLU A 151 10.47 17.64 1.47
CA GLU A 151 10.64 18.16 2.82
C GLU A 151 10.91 17.03 3.83
N GLU A 152 12.04 17.14 4.53
CA GLU A 152 12.32 16.38 5.74
C GLU A 152 11.73 17.14 6.93
N LYS A 153 10.84 16.50 7.69
CA LYS A 153 10.37 17.05 8.96
C LYS A 153 11.24 16.46 10.06
N GLU A 154 12.03 17.30 10.70
CA GLU A 154 12.93 16.90 11.79
C GLU A 154 12.14 16.47 13.04
N ASN A 155 10.92 17.00 13.20
CA ASN A 155 10.02 16.67 14.29
C ASN A 155 8.77 15.94 13.78
N ILE A 156 8.62 14.68 14.21
CA ILE A 156 7.44 13.86 13.98
C ILE A 156 6.45 14.09 15.14
N PRO A 157 5.23 14.60 14.87
CA PRO A 157 4.19 14.75 15.89
C PRO A 157 3.84 13.42 16.58
N GLU A 158 3.50 13.47 17.87
CA GLU A 158 3.20 12.26 18.66
C GLU A 158 1.99 11.49 18.12
N ASN A 159 0.94 12.18 17.66
CA ASN A 159 -0.24 11.57 17.04
C ASN A 159 0.11 10.79 15.75
N ILE A 160 1.09 11.26 14.95
CA ILE A 160 1.64 10.47 13.83
C ILE A 160 2.31 9.21 14.34
N LEU A 161 3.17 9.33 15.35
CA LEU A 161 3.88 8.19 15.92
C LEU A 161 2.91 7.13 16.47
N CYS A 162 1.84 7.56 17.14
CA CYS A 162 0.78 6.69 17.62
C CYS A 162 -0.01 6.03 16.49
N THR A 163 -0.36 6.79 15.45
CA THR A 163 -1.07 6.26 14.28
C THR A 163 -0.24 5.16 13.61
N GLU A 164 1.06 5.37 13.43
CA GLU A 164 1.97 4.41 12.81
C GLU A 164 2.19 3.16 13.67
N LYS A 165 2.31 3.31 15.00
CA LYS A 165 2.34 2.17 15.95
C LYS A 165 1.07 1.33 15.80
N CYS A 166 -0.10 1.96 15.84
CA CYS A 166 -1.40 1.29 15.69
C CYS A 166 -1.50 0.54 14.35
N ILE A 167 -1.03 1.13 13.25
CA ILE A 167 -1.01 0.49 11.93
C ILE A 167 -0.13 -0.77 11.94
N LEU A 168 1.05 -0.71 12.55
CA LEU A 168 1.95 -1.87 12.66
C LEU A 168 1.36 -3.00 13.53
N GLU A 169 0.70 -2.65 14.62
CA GLU A 169 0.00 -3.60 15.50
C GLU A 169 -1.16 -4.29 14.77
N LYS A 170 -2.09 -3.51 14.19
CA LYS A 170 -3.28 -4.07 13.52
C LYS A 170 -2.95 -4.87 12.26
N ARG A 171 -1.82 -4.59 11.62
CA ARG A 171 -1.29 -5.40 10.50
C ARG A 171 -0.46 -6.61 10.95
N GLY A 172 -0.21 -6.72 12.26
CA GLY A 172 0.53 -7.81 12.88
C GLY A 172 1.98 -7.84 12.39
N PHE A 173 2.63 -6.67 12.32
CA PHE A 173 4.08 -6.53 12.23
C PHE A 173 4.74 -6.47 13.61
N LEU A 174 3.95 -6.09 14.63
CA LEU A 174 4.33 -6.13 16.03
C LEU A 174 3.62 -7.30 16.72
N GLU A 175 4.37 -8.04 17.51
CA GLU A 175 3.87 -8.98 18.49
C GLU A 175 3.21 -8.22 19.65
N LYS A 176 2.44 -8.93 20.50
CA LYS A 176 1.76 -8.32 21.66
C LYS A 176 2.71 -7.66 22.66
N ASP A 177 3.97 -8.09 22.67
CA ASP A 177 5.01 -7.54 23.52
C ASP A 177 5.75 -6.33 22.89
N GLY A 178 5.28 -5.83 21.74
CA GLY A 178 5.86 -4.69 21.05
C GLY A 178 7.12 -5.02 20.24
N THR A 179 7.51 -6.30 20.12
CA THR A 179 8.64 -6.70 19.26
C THR A 179 8.19 -6.93 17.81
N PHE A 180 9.11 -6.77 16.87
CA PHE A 180 8.83 -7.07 15.46
C PHE A 180 8.79 -8.58 15.22
N VAL A 181 7.77 -9.03 14.47
CA VAL A 181 7.62 -10.42 14.04
C VAL A 181 8.91 -10.90 13.36
N LYS A 182 9.39 -12.10 13.67
CA LYS A 182 10.67 -12.59 13.11
C LYS A 182 10.56 -13.17 11.71
N ASP A 183 9.37 -13.62 11.32
CA ASP A 183 9.10 -14.25 10.03
C ASP A 183 9.31 -13.26 8.87
N PRO A 184 10.35 -13.41 8.02
CA PRO A 184 10.57 -12.54 6.88
C PRO A 184 9.40 -12.57 5.88
N ALA A 185 8.61 -13.65 5.83
CA ALA A 185 7.46 -13.76 4.93
C ALA A 185 6.36 -12.74 5.26
N LYS A 186 6.24 -12.30 6.52
CA LYS A 186 5.37 -11.18 6.91
C LYS A 186 5.80 -9.85 6.29
N TYR A 187 7.11 -9.64 6.10
CA TYR A 187 7.66 -8.42 5.51
C TYR A 187 7.71 -8.46 3.98
N LYS A 188 7.67 -9.65 3.36
CA LYS A 188 7.45 -9.79 1.91
C LYS A 188 6.13 -9.16 1.43
N GLN A 189 5.19 -8.91 2.34
CA GLN A 189 3.92 -8.25 2.02
C GLN A 189 4.08 -6.75 1.71
N ILE A 190 5.17 -6.13 2.14
CA ILE A 190 5.49 -4.70 1.94
C ILE A 190 6.72 -4.47 1.04
N GLN A 191 7.33 -5.54 0.48
CA GLN A 191 8.57 -5.51 -0.30
C GLN A 191 8.48 -4.80 -1.66
N PHE A 192 7.28 -4.44 -2.12
CA PHE A 192 7.07 -3.96 -3.49
C PHE A 192 7.83 -2.67 -3.86
N GLN A 193 8.39 -1.92 -2.89
CA GLN A 193 9.20 -0.72 -3.19
C GLN A 193 10.44 -0.53 -2.30
N VAL A 194 10.73 -1.47 -1.41
CA VAL A 194 11.88 -1.41 -0.49
C VAL A 194 12.58 -2.76 -0.53
N LYS A 195 13.83 -2.78 -1.00
CA LYS A 195 14.68 -3.97 -0.87
C LYS A 195 14.95 -4.15 0.63
N ILE A 196 14.15 -5.00 1.27
CA ILE A 196 14.33 -5.35 2.68
C ILE A 196 15.65 -6.13 2.78
N SER A 197 16.72 -5.42 3.15
CA SER A 197 18.01 -6.03 3.41
C SER A 197 17.95 -6.81 4.72
N GLU A 198 18.85 -7.78 4.87
CA GLU A 198 19.03 -8.49 6.13
C GLU A 198 19.39 -7.51 7.27
N GLU A 199 20.15 -6.45 6.95
CA GLU A 199 20.54 -5.40 7.88
C GLU A 199 19.34 -4.55 8.33
N PHE A 200 18.40 -4.26 7.42
CA PHE A 200 17.15 -3.58 7.77
C PHE A 200 16.32 -4.43 8.72
N MET A 201 16.21 -5.74 8.45
CA MET A 201 15.48 -6.67 9.33
C MET A 201 16.13 -6.79 10.71
N LYS A 202 17.46 -6.92 10.77
CA LYS A 202 18.20 -6.94 12.05
C LYS A 202 17.97 -5.65 12.84
N CYS A 203 17.96 -4.52 12.14
CA CYS A 203 17.71 -3.23 12.75
C CYS A 203 16.28 -3.12 13.32
N LEU A 204 15.25 -3.57 12.59
CA LEU A 204 13.88 -3.60 13.10
C LEU A 204 13.71 -4.57 14.28
N GLN A 205 14.27 -5.77 14.18
CA GLN A 205 14.15 -6.82 15.21
C GLN A 205 14.86 -6.46 16.52
N ALA A 206 15.81 -5.52 16.50
CA ALA A 206 16.44 -4.98 17.71
C ALA A 206 15.57 -3.94 18.44
N ILE A 207 14.46 -3.49 17.83
CA ILE A 207 13.58 -2.47 18.39
C ILE A 207 12.40 -3.13 19.09
N LYS A 208 12.13 -2.65 20.31
CA LYS A 208 10.88 -2.88 21.03
C LYS A 208 10.07 -1.59 21.04
N VAL A 209 8.80 -1.66 20.64
CA VAL A 209 7.87 -0.54 20.51
C VAL A 209 6.81 -0.66 21.60
N ASP A 210 7.11 -0.12 22.78
CA ASP A 210 6.17 -0.16 23.93
C ASP A 210 5.21 1.04 23.89
N LYS A 211 5.74 2.22 23.50
CA LYS A 211 4.99 3.48 23.41
C LYS A 211 5.17 4.14 22.05
N CYS A 212 4.33 5.13 21.75
CA CYS A 212 4.35 5.80 20.45
C CYS A 212 5.73 6.39 20.12
N GLU A 213 6.43 6.97 21.09
CA GLU A 213 7.74 7.59 20.88
C GLU A 213 8.82 6.61 20.41
N ASP A 214 8.67 5.31 20.73
CA ASP A 214 9.60 4.29 20.25
C ASP A 214 9.58 4.15 18.73
N MET A 215 8.49 4.59 18.07
CA MET A 215 8.43 4.67 16.60
C MET A 215 9.52 5.56 16.02
N LYS A 216 10.06 6.53 16.76
CA LYS A 216 11.24 7.30 16.31
C LYS A 216 12.43 6.40 15.98
N LYS A 217 12.63 5.30 16.72
CA LYS A 217 13.67 4.30 16.47
C LYS A 217 13.38 3.54 15.16
N VAL A 218 12.11 3.20 14.92
CA VAL A 218 11.67 2.57 13.67
C VAL A 218 11.92 3.49 12.49
N PHE A 219 11.56 4.77 12.59
CA PHE A 219 11.84 5.78 11.56
C PHE A 219 13.35 5.95 11.30
N ALA A 220 14.17 5.97 12.35
CA ALA A 220 15.63 6.04 12.21
C ALA A 220 16.19 4.80 11.49
N CYS A 221 15.68 3.62 11.85
CA CYS A 221 16.03 2.36 11.21
C CYS A 221 15.69 2.38 9.71
N THR A 222 14.46 2.78 9.38
CA THR A 222 14.02 2.95 7.99
C THR A 222 14.89 3.96 7.25
N LYS A 223 15.17 5.13 7.81
CA LYS A 223 16.00 6.17 7.18
C LYS A 223 17.40 5.66 6.82
N LYS A 224 17.95 4.75 7.61
CA LYS A 224 19.29 4.20 7.40
C LYS A 224 19.36 3.20 6.24
N TYR A 225 18.30 2.42 6.00
CA TYR A 225 18.35 1.26 5.11
C TYR A 225 17.41 1.34 3.89
N VAL A 226 16.61 2.40 3.76
CA VAL A 226 15.55 2.57 2.73
C VAL A 226 15.61 3.95 2.08
#